data_AF-A0A1X7U266-F1
#
_entry.id   AF-A0A1X7U266-F1
#
_cell.length_a   1.000
_cell.length_b   1.000
_cell.length_c   1.000
_cell.angle_alpha   90.00
_cell.angle_beta   90.00
_cell.angle_gamma   90.00
#
_symmetry.space_group_name_H-M   'P 1'
#
loop_
_entity.id
_entity.type
_entity.pdbx_description
1 polymer ?
#
loop_
_entity_poly.entity_id
_entity_poly.type
_entity_poly.pdbx_seq_one_letter_code
_entity_poly.pdbx_strand_id
1 'polypeptide(L)'
;MIGKYASKHGVAKAVRNFKGKDLKDSSVRDWKNMYEKELKEKSKSAGVGEDVRVVSLPGKTRGQPPLLGEKLDKCLQEIIKEMRCRGTPIGSTIVVAVARGILLKHNRQMMEEFGGSLKPNKSWAKQVLWRMGFSKRRANSKAKIFPDTFVLIKEQYSIDIKSVVCFEEIPDPPFINWDQTALKLAPSSN
;
A
#
# COMPACT_ATOMS: atom_id res chain seq x y z
N MET A 1 -28.88 3.30 12.45
CA MET A 1 -28.00 2.11 12.48
C MET A 1 -28.83 0.87 12.78
N ILE A 2 -28.67 -0.21 11.99
CA ILE A 2 -29.46 -1.45 12.15
C ILE A 2 -29.16 -2.13 13.49
N GLY A 3 -27.89 -2.20 13.90
CA GLY A 3 -27.48 -2.75 15.20
C GLY A 3 -28.11 -2.04 16.40
N LYS A 4 -28.12 -0.69 16.40
CA LYS A 4 -28.80 0.12 17.44
C LYS A 4 -30.29 -0.19 17.55
N TYR A 5 -30.98 -0.29 16.41
CA TYR A 5 -32.41 -0.60 16.37
C TYR A 5 -32.68 -2.04 16.85
N ALA A 6 -31.85 -3.00 16.43
CA ALA A 6 -31.94 -4.39 16.85
C ALA A 6 -31.66 -4.59 18.36
N SER A 7 -30.77 -3.78 18.95
CA SER A 7 -30.53 -3.78 20.40
C SER A 7 -31.75 -3.28 21.19
N LYS A 8 -32.44 -2.24 20.70
CA LYS A 8 -33.64 -1.68 21.36
C LYS A 8 -34.92 -2.48 21.15
N HIS A 9 -35.11 -3.07 19.97
CA HIS A 9 -36.40 -3.62 19.54
C HIS A 9 -36.37 -5.11 19.19
N GLY A 10 -35.21 -5.75 19.28
CA GLY A 10 -35.00 -7.15 18.91
C GLY A 10 -34.72 -7.36 17.41
N VAL A 11 -34.07 -8.48 17.11
CA VAL A 11 -33.57 -8.83 15.77
C VAL A 11 -34.71 -9.01 14.76
N ALA A 12 -35.76 -9.76 15.12
CA ALA A 12 -36.89 -10.02 14.23
C ALA A 12 -37.65 -8.74 13.83
N LYS A 13 -37.82 -7.80 14.77
CA LYS A 13 -38.44 -6.51 14.51
C LYS A 13 -37.54 -5.61 13.66
N ALA A 14 -36.22 -5.70 13.83
CA ALA A 14 -35.26 -5.02 12.97
C ALA A 14 -35.28 -5.56 11.53
N VAL A 15 -35.28 -6.87 11.33
CA VAL A 15 -35.39 -7.48 9.99
C VAL A 15 -36.69 -7.04 9.30
N ARG A 16 -37.82 -7.04 10.03
CA ARG A 16 -39.10 -6.54 9.51
C ARG A 16 -39.08 -5.06 9.15
N ASN A 17 -38.49 -4.22 10.01
CA ASN A 17 -38.41 -2.77 9.81
C ASN A 17 -37.48 -2.37 8.66
N PHE A 18 -36.47 -3.20 8.36
CA PHE A 18 -35.49 -2.97 7.30
C PHE A 18 -35.64 -3.95 6.11
N LYS A 19 -36.86 -4.45 5.86
CA LYS A 19 -37.17 -5.44 4.80
C LYS A 19 -36.66 -5.06 3.40
N GLY A 20 -36.54 -3.77 3.08
CA GLY A 20 -36.03 -3.30 1.79
C GLY A 20 -34.52 -3.53 1.54
N LYS A 21 -33.80 -4.21 2.44
CA LYS A 21 -32.35 -4.46 2.34
C LYS A 21 -31.95 -5.95 2.32
N ASP A 22 -32.89 -6.87 2.16
CA ASP A 22 -32.66 -8.33 2.17
C ASP A 22 -31.72 -8.80 3.30
N LEU A 23 -32.04 -8.37 4.51
CA LEU A 23 -31.21 -8.65 5.68
C LEU A 23 -31.45 -10.06 6.22
N LYS A 24 -30.38 -10.84 6.36
CA LYS A 24 -30.40 -12.11 7.09
C LYS A 24 -30.43 -11.85 8.60
N ASP A 25 -31.24 -12.63 9.33
CA ASP A 25 -31.32 -12.59 10.80
C ASP A 25 -29.95 -12.72 11.47
N SER A 26 -29.07 -13.57 10.94
CA SER A 26 -27.70 -13.76 11.44
C SER A 26 -26.88 -12.47 11.35
N SER A 27 -26.95 -11.75 10.24
CA SER A 27 -26.23 -10.48 10.05
C SER A 27 -26.72 -9.38 10.97
N VAL A 28 -28.05 -9.29 11.17
CA VAL A 28 -28.63 -8.32 12.11
C VAL A 28 -28.24 -8.64 13.55
N ARG A 29 -28.18 -9.92 13.91
CA ARG A 29 -27.69 -10.38 15.21
C ARG A 29 -26.22 -10.04 15.42
N ASP A 30 -25.37 -10.25 14.42
CA ASP A 30 -23.95 -9.86 14.47
C ASP A 30 -23.78 -8.35 14.66
N TRP A 31 -24.55 -7.53 13.94
CA TRP A 31 -24.52 -6.07 14.11
C TRP A 31 -25.02 -5.61 15.48
N LYS A 32 -26.04 -6.29 16.05
CA LYS A 32 -26.49 -6.06 17.42
C LYS A 32 -25.36 -6.36 18.41
N ASN A 33 -24.72 -7.53 18.30
CA ASN A 33 -23.65 -7.95 19.20
C ASN A 33 -22.44 -7.01 19.14
N MET A 34 -22.05 -6.57 17.93
CA MET A 34 -20.98 -5.58 17.77
C MET A 34 -21.33 -4.23 18.40
N TYR A 35 -22.58 -3.77 18.24
CA TYR A 35 -23.06 -2.54 18.86
C TYR A 35 -23.04 -2.61 20.39
N GLU A 36 -23.49 -3.72 20.98
CA GLU A 36 -23.48 -3.91 22.43
C GLU A 36 -22.07 -4.03 23.01
N LYS A 37 -21.14 -4.65 22.27
CA LYS A 37 -19.73 -4.72 22.66
C LYS A 37 -19.09 -3.33 22.68
N GLU A 38 -19.26 -2.54 21.62
CA GLU A 38 -18.74 -1.17 21.59
C GLU A 38 -19.38 -0.26 22.65
N LEU A 39 -20.69 -0.43 22.92
CA LEU A 39 -21.37 0.31 23.98
C LEU A 39 -20.72 0.02 25.35
N LYS A 40 -20.41 -1.27 25.63
CA LYS A 40 -19.73 -1.70 26.86
C LYS A 40 -18.29 -1.20 26.95
N GLU A 41 -17.57 -1.15 25.84
CA GLU A 41 -16.19 -0.64 25.81
C GLU A 41 -16.17 0.87 26.05
N LYS A 42 -17.05 1.63 25.38
CA LYS A 42 -17.14 3.08 25.58
C LYS A 42 -17.71 3.47 26.95
N SER A 43 -18.62 2.68 27.52
CA SER A 43 -19.12 2.93 28.88
C SER A 43 -18.07 2.69 29.97
N LYS A 44 -17.03 1.89 29.70
CA LYS A 44 -15.88 1.74 30.61
C LYS A 44 -14.92 2.93 30.55
N SER A 45 -14.91 3.65 29.43
CA SER A 45 -14.02 4.79 29.19
C SER A 45 -14.69 6.15 29.46
N ALA A 46 -16.01 6.19 29.56
CA ALA A 46 -16.78 7.42 29.80
C ALA A 46 -16.88 7.74 31.30
N GLY A 47 -16.77 9.02 31.64
CA GLY A 47 -17.00 9.53 32.99
C GLY A 47 -18.47 9.45 33.41
N VAL A 48 -18.74 9.47 34.72
CA VAL A 48 -20.10 9.43 35.28
C VAL A 48 -20.94 10.57 34.69
N GLY A 49 -21.94 10.24 33.88
CA GLY A 49 -22.91 11.19 33.32
C GLY A 49 -22.80 11.48 31.81
N GLU A 50 -21.85 10.89 31.10
CA GLU A 50 -21.68 11.13 29.65
C GLU A 50 -22.59 10.22 28.78
N ASP A 51 -23.33 10.81 27.84
CA ASP A 51 -24.19 10.07 26.89
C ASP A 51 -23.33 9.31 25.86
N VAL A 52 -23.11 8.02 26.10
CA VAL A 52 -22.28 7.17 25.25
C VAL A 52 -22.95 6.92 23.89
N ARG A 53 -22.52 7.67 22.88
CA ARG A 53 -23.01 7.52 21.50
C ARG A 53 -22.04 6.69 20.64
N VAL A 54 -22.52 5.54 20.19
CA VAL A 54 -21.88 4.76 19.12
C VAL A 54 -22.37 5.31 17.77
N VAL A 55 -21.49 6.00 17.04
CA VAL A 55 -21.78 6.64 15.73
C VAL A 55 -21.50 5.69 14.56
N SER A 56 -20.53 4.80 14.69
CA SER A 56 -20.15 3.82 13.67
C SER A 56 -19.63 2.55 14.32
N LEU A 57 -20.01 1.39 13.78
CA LEU A 57 -19.43 0.10 14.15
C LEU A 57 -18.06 -0.07 13.47
N PRO A 58 -17.12 -0.83 14.06
CA PRO A 58 -15.85 -1.07 13.44
C PRO A 58 -16.09 -1.99 12.24
N GLY A 59 -15.61 -1.57 11.06
CA GLY A 59 -15.64 -2.43 9.90
C GLY A 59 -14.77 -3.66 10.17
N LYS A 60 -15.33 -4.87 10.07
CA LYS A 60 -14.49 -6.07 9.98
C LYS A 60 -13.61 -5.91 8.74
N THR A 61 -12.30 -6.03 8.90
CA THR A 61 -11.36 -6.12 7.78
C THR A 61 -11.77 -7.32 6.93
N ARG A 62 -12.37 -7.03 5.76
CA ARG A 62 -12.72 -8.08 4.79
C ARG A 62 -11.45 -8.50 4.06
N GLY A 63 -11.05 -9.76 4.22
CA GLY A 63 -9.93 -10.34 3.47
C GLY A 63 -9.35 -11.57 4.12
N GLN A 64 -8.57 -12.33 3.34
CA GLN A 64 -7.74 -13.41 3.87
C GLN A 64 -6.58 -12.79 4.66
N PRO A 65 -6.33 -13.25 5.91
CA PRO A 65 -5.22 -12.74 6.70
C PRO A 65 -3.88 -12.96 5.98
N PRO A 66 -2.89 -12.06 6.17
CA PRO A 66 -1.58 -12.22 5.55
C PRO A 66 -0.93 -13.54 5.95
N LEU A 67 -0.31 -14.21 4.97
CA LEU A 67 0.33 -15.50 5.15
C LEU A 67 1.38 -15.52 6.28
N LEU A 68 2.09 -14.41 6.48
CA LEU A 68 3.12 -14.25 7.52
C LEU A 68 2.56 -13.80 8.88
N GLY A 69 1.26 -13.56 8.97
CA GLY A 69 0.64 -12.83 10.08
C GLY A 69 0.90 -11.32 9.98
N GLU A 70 0.11 -10.55 10.73
CA GLU A 70 0.08 -9.08 10.58
C GLU A 70 1.40 -8.38 10.93
N LYS A 71 2.10 -8.86 11.96
CA LYS A 71 3.35 -8.24 12.43
C LYS A 71 4.48 -8.38 11.40
N LEU A 72 4.70 -9.60 10.91
CA LEU A 72 5.76 -9.88 9.95
C LEU A 72 5.42 -9.34 8.56
N ASP A 73 4.13 -9.34 8.17
CA ASP A 73 3.70 -8.71 6.92
C ASP A 73 3.92 -7.20 6.93
N LYS A 74 3.66 -6.51 8.06
CA LYS A 74 3.99 -5.07 8.20
C LYS A 74 5.50 -4.81 8.06
N CYS A 75 6.33 -5.59 8.75
CA CYS A 75 7.79 -5.48 8.66
C CYS A 75 8.27 -5.71 7.21
N LEU A 76 7.72 -6.71 6.52
CA LEU A 76 8.01 -6.96 5.10
C LEU A 76 7.64 -5.76 4.22
N GLN A 77 6.45 -5.18 4.42
CA GLN A 77 6.01 -4.02 3.65
C GLN A 77 6.90 -2.78 3.87
N GLU A 78 7.37 -2.55 5.10
CA GLU A 78 8.28 -1.44 5.41
C GLU A 78 9.62 -1.59 4.70
N ILE A 79 10.23 -2.77 4.75
CA ILE A 79 11.50 -3.05 4.06
C ILE A 79 11.33 -2.86 2.54
N ILE A 80 10.24 -3.38 1.97
CA ILE A 80 9.94 -3.23 0.54
C ILE A 80 9.78 -1.74 0.17
N LYS A 81 9.12 -0.93 0.99
CA LYS A 81 8.98 0.51 0.73
C LYS A 81 10.34 1.21 0.78
N GLU A 82 11.17 0.89 1.75
CA GLU A 82 12.51 1.48 1.87
C GLU A 82 13.39 1.14 0.66
N MET A 83 13.41 -0.13 0.25
CA MET A 83 14.10 -0.56 -0.98
C MET A 83 13.59 0.22 -2.21
N ARG A 84 12.29 0.52 -2.26
CA ARG A 84 11.69 1.26 -3.36
C ARG A 84 12.12 2.73 -3.38
N CYS A 85 12.19 3.37 -2.20
CA CYS A 85 12.66 4.75 -2.06
C CYS A 85 14.11 4.90 -2.53
N ARG A 86 14.94 3.86 -2.38
CA ARG A 86 16.32 3.80 -2.89
C ARG A 86 16.42 3.53 -4.40
N GLY A 87 15.30 3.42 -5.11
CA GLY A 87 15.27 3.19 -6.56
C GLY A 87 15.42 1.73 -6.98
N THR A 88 15.45 0.78 -6.04
CA THR A 88 15.63 -0.65 -6.36
C THR A 88 14.42 -1.18 -7.16
N PRO A 89 14.66 -1.94 -8.24
CA PRO A 89 13.60 -2.70 -8.92
C PRO A 89 13.08 -3.81 -8.00
N ILE A 90 11.79 -3.78 -7.67
CA ILE A 90 11.18 -4.76 -6.77
C ILE A 90 10.32 -5.72 -7.59
N GLY A 91 10.80 -6.96 -7.70
CA GLY A 91 10.08 -8.08 -8.28
C GLY A 91 9.59 -9.06 -7.22
N SER A 92 8.75 -10.02 -7.64
CA SER A 92 8.24 -11.07 -6.76
C SER A 92 9.35 -11.93 -6.14
N THR A 93 10.48 -12.11 -6.84
CA THR A 93 11.66 -12.81 -6.32
C THR A 93 12.27 -12.12 -5.12
N ILE A 94 12.40 -10.78 -5.17
CA ILE A 94 12.91 -9.96 -4.06
C ILE A 94 11.98 -10.08 -2.86
N VAL A 95 10.66 -10.00 -3.08
CA VAL A 95 9.68 -10.14 -1.98
C VAL A 95 9.78 -11.50 -1.31
N VAL A 96 9.91 -12.60 -2.08
CA VAL A 96 10.10 -13.94 -1.52
C VAL A 96 11.41 -14.01 -0.72
N ALA A 97 12.52 -13.46 -1.24
CA ALA A 97 13.80 -13.48 -0.56
C ALA A 97 13.77 -12.71 0.78
N VAL A 98 13.22 -11.49 0.78
CA VAL A 98 13.08 -10.67 2.00
C VAL A 98 12.18 -11.37 3.00
N ALA A 99 11.05 -11.93 2.56
CA ALA A 99 10.15 -12.68 3.43
C ALA A 99 10.83 -13.89 4.10
N ARG A 100 11.63 -14.65 3.34
CA ARG A 100 12.43 -15.75 3.90
C ARG A 100 13.46 -15.25 4.90
N GLY A 101 14.13 -14.14 4.63
CA GLY A 101 15.06 -13.52 5.57
C GLY A 101 14.41 -13.11 6.90
N ILE A 102 13.20 -12.53 6.83
CA ILE A 102 12.41 -12.19 8.03
C ILE A 102 12.02 -13.44 8.81
N LEU A 103 11.56 -14.49 8.12
CA LEU A 103 11.19 -15.76 8.75
C LEU A 103 12.39 -16.44 9.42
N LEU A 104 13.55 -16.46 8.77
CA LEU A 104 14.78 -17.00 9.34
C LEU A 104 15.16 -16.30 10.65
N LYS A 105 14.99 -14.97 10.70
CA LYS A 105 15.32 -14.16 11.88
C LYS A 105 14.32 -14.29 13.02
N HIS A 106 13.02 -14.28 12.71
CA HIS A 106 11.96 -14.15 13.72
C HIS A 106 11.23 -15.46 14.04
N ASN A 107 11.02 -16.34 13.05
CA ASN A 107 10.28 -17.58 13.26
C ASN A 107 10.64 -18.67 12.22
N ARG A 108 11.80 -19.30 12.41
CA ARG A 108 12.31 -20.30 11.46
C ARG A 108 11.39 -21.52 11.32
N GLN A 109 10.76 -21.94 12.42
CA GLN A 109 9.94 -23.15 12.49
C GLN A 109 8.66 -23.07 11.66
N MET A 110 8.26 -21.85 11.24
CA MET A 110 7.10 -21.66 10.39
C MET A 110 7.34 -22.14 8.96
N MET A 111 8.60 -22.19 8.50
CA MET A 111 8.95 -22.58 7.13
C MET A 111 8.96 -24.10 6.94
N GLU A 112 8.55 -24.53 5.74
CA GLU A 112 8.56 -25.93 5.31
C GLU A 112 9.89 -26.64 5.56
N GLU A 113 11.02 -25.95 5.33
CA GLU A 113 12.38 -26.48 5.51
C GLU A 113 12.75 -26.79 6.98
N PHE A 114 12.01 -26.25 7.94
CA PHE A 114 12.22 -26.46 9.37
C PHE A 114 11.03 -27.17 10.04
N GLY A 115 10.21 -27.88 9.26
CA GLY A 115 9.05 -28.65 9.75
C GLY A 115 7.74 -27.85 9.82
N GLY A 116 7.70 -26.64 9.28
CA GLY A 116 6.49 -25.85 9.17
C GLY A 116 5.67 -26.15 7.91
N SER A 117 4.61 -25.37 7.67
CA SER A 117 3.75 -25.49 6.47
C SER A 117 3.93 -24.33 5.49
N LEU A 118 4.73 -23.33 5.84
CA LEU A 118 4.81 -22.09 5.10
C LEU A 118 5.87 -22.14 4.00
N LYS A 119 5.43 -21.93 2.76
CA LYS A 119 6.32 -21.74 1.60
C LYS A 119 5.97 -20.47 0.83
N PRO A 120 6.66 -19.34 1.10
CA PRO A 120 6.48 -18.13 0.33
C PRO A 120 6.78 -18.39 -1.15
N ASN A 121 5.78 -18.18 -2.02
CA ASN A 121 5.91 -18.42 -3.46
C ASN A 121 5.68 -17.13 -4.26
N LYS A 122 5.96 -17.17 -5.57
CA LYS A 122 5.82 -16.00 -6.46
C LYS A 122 4.39 -15.48 -6.55
N SER A 123 3.37 -16.34 -6.41
CA SER A 123 1.95 -15.95 -6.46
C SER A 123 1.57 -15.12 -5.24
N TRP A 124 1.91 -15.61 -4.05
CA TRP A 124 1.76 -14.90 -2.79
C TRP A 124 2.50 -13.55 -2.81
N ALA A 125 3.74 -13.51 -3.31
CA ALA A 125 4.50 -12.27 -3.43
C ALA A 125 3.81 -11.23 -4.34
N LYS A 126 3.15 -11.66 -5.42
CA LYS A 126 2.33 -10.75 -6.25
C LYS A 126 1.16 -10.18 -5.46
N GLN A 127 0.50 -10.99 -4.62
CA GLN A 127 -0.58 -10.50 -3.76
C GLN A 127 -0.07 -9.46 -2.74
N VAL A 128 1.10 -9.68 -2.14
CA VAL A 128 1.73 -8.69 -1.24
C VAL A 128 1.93 -7.37 -1.98
N LEU A 129 2.55 -7.40 -3.16
CA LEU A 129 2.78 -6.21 -3.97
C LEU A 129 1.46 -5.52 -4.36
N TRP A 130 0.43 -6.29 -4.70
CA TRP A 130 -0.89 -5.74 -5.02
C TRP A 130 -1.54 -5.04 -3.83
N ARG A 131 -1.47 -5.62 -2.62
CA ARG A 131 -1.94 -4.99 -1.38
C ARG A 131 -1.19 -3.68 -1.07
N MET A 132 0.07 -3.58 -1.47
CA MET A 132 0.88 -2.36 -1.35
C MET A 132 0.62 -1.33 -2.45
N GLY A 133 -0.23 -1.64 -3.44
CA GLY A 133 -0.50 -0.77 -4.59
C GLY A 133 0.64 -0.74 -5.63
N PHE A 134 1.53 -1.73 -5.62
CA PHE A 134 2.65 -1.79 -6.56
C PHE A 134 2.20 -2.44 -7.86
N SER A 135 2.40 -1.74 -8.98
CA SER A 135 2.14 -2.24 -10.32
C SER A 135 3.44 -2.59 -11.05
N LYS A 136 3.36 -3.54 -11.99
CA LYS A 136 4.48 -3.87 -12.87
C LYS A 136 4.79 -2.64 -13.73
N ARG A 137 5.97 -2.04 -13.53
CA ARG A 137 6.48 -0.98 -14.41
C ARG A 137 7.52 -1.58 -15.37
N ARG A 138 7.51 -1.14 -16.63
CA ARG A 138 8.58 -1.44 -17.57
C ARG A 138 9.86 -0.84 -17.00
N ALA A 139 10.93 -1.64 -16.91
CA ALA A 139 12.24 -1.11 -16.58
C ALA A 139 12.57 -0.04 -17.61
N ASN A 140 12.90 1.17 -17.17
CA ASN A 140 13.55 2.14 -18.03
C ASN A 140 14.98 1.66 -18.22
N SER A 141 15.39 1.39 -19.46
CA SER A 141 16.74 0.91 -19.83
C SER A 141 17.86 1.91 -19.48
N LYS A 142 17.53 3.03 -18.85
CA LYS A 142 18.47 4.02 -18.35
C LYS A 142 18.35 4.03 -16.83
N ALA A 143 19.07 3.11 -16.18
CA ALA A 143 19.55 3.41 -14.84
C ALA A 143 20.47 4.63 -15.00
N LYS A 144 19.91 5.83 -14.87
CA LYS A 144 20.74 7.03 -14.80
C LYS A 144 21.42 6.95 -13.44
N ILE A 145 22.64 6.41 -13.44
CA ILE A 145 23.54 6.52 -12.30
C ILE A 145 23.88 8.00 -12.27
N PHE A 146 23.28 8.71 -11.34
CA PHE A 146 23.59 10.10 -11.09
C PHE A 146 24.69 10.15 -10.02
N PRO A 147 25.69 11.01 -10.17
CA PRO A 147 26.60 11.31 -9.07
C PRO A 147 25.81 11.91 -7.90
N ASP A 148 26.29 11.73 -6.67
CA ASP A 148 25.64 12.29 -5.47
C ASP A 148 25.48 13.83 -5.55
N THR A 149 26.34 14.48 -6.32
CA THR A 149 26.34 15.93 -6.58
C THR A 149 25.48 16.34 -7.78
N PHE A 150 24.71 15.44 -8.39
CA PHE A 150 23.94 15.75 -9.60
C PHE A 150 23.01 16.95 -9.45
N VAL A 151 22.36 17.10 -8.29
CA VAL A 151 21.48 18.24 -8.01
C VAL A 151 22.27 19.55 -8.05
N LEU A 152 23.43 19.59 -7.38
CA LEU A 152 24.32 20.75 -7.36
C LEU A 152 24.84 21.09 -8.77
N ILE A 153 25.26 20.07 -9.53
CA ILE A 153 25.76 20.25 -10.90
C ILE A 153 24.65 20.83 -11.80
N LYS A 154 23.42 20.32 -11.66
CA LYS A 154 22.27 20.79 -12.44
C LYS A 154 21.90 22.24 -12.09
N GLU A 155 21.92 22.58 -10.80
CA GLU A 155 21.65 23.95 -10.34
C GLU A 155 22.72 24.91 -10.83
N GLN A 156 24.00 24.56 -10.65
CA GLN A 156 25.11 25.38 -11.14
C GLN A 156 25.02 25.60 -12.65
N TYR A 157 24.83 24.53 -13.42
CA TYR A 157 24.65 24.62 -14.87
C TYR A 157 23.49 25.56 -15.27
N SER A 158 22.38 25.52 -14.53
CA SER A 158 21.23 26.39 -14.79
C SER A 158 21.52 27.86 -14.46
N ILE A 159 22.31 28.11 -13.42
CA ILE A 159 22.78 29.46 -13.04
C ILE A 159 23.73 29.99 -14.11
N ASP A 160 24.69 29.17 -14.55
CA ASP A 160 25.68 29.54 -15.56
C ASP A 160 25.02 29.88 -16.91
N ILE A 161 24.02 29.11 -17.34
CA ILE A 161 23.26 29.47 -18.56
C ILE A 161 22.57 30.81 -18.39
N LYS A 162 21.90 31.04 -17.25
CA LYS A 162 21.15 32.27 -17.01
C LYS A 162 22.07 33.50 -16.95
N SER A 163 23.27 33.35 -16.36
CA SER A 163 24.23 34.45 -16.31
C SER A 163 24.74 34.81 -17.69
N VAL A 164 25.07 33.82 -18.53
CA VAL A 164 25.50 34.05 -19.92
C VAL A 164 24.38 34.68 -20.76
N VAL A 165 23.15 34.19 -20.66
CA VAL A 165 22.00 34.77 -21.38
C VAL A 165 21.80 36.24 -21.01
N CYS A 166 21.92 36.58 -19.72
CA CYS A 166 21.80 37.95 -19.25
C CYS A 166 22.98 38.83 -19.70
N PHE A 167 24.21 38.32 -19.61
CA PHE A 167 25.43 39.05 -19.97
C PHE A 167 25.51 39.37 -21.47
N GLU A 168 25.12 38.42 -22.33
CA GLU A 168 25.15 38.56 -23.78
C GLU A 168 23.87 39.20 -24.35
N GLU A 169 22.97 39.68 -23.48
CA GLU A 169 21.68 40.30 -23.85
C GLU A 169 20.90 39.49 -24.91
N ILE A 170 20.92 38.16 -24.79
CA ILE A 170 20.30 37.28 -25.79
C ILE A 170 18.78 37.53 -25.80
N PRO A 171 18.21 38.00 -26.92
CA PRO A 171 16.79 38.33 -26.98
C PRO A 171 15.93 37.06 -26.92
N ASP A 172 14.71 37.13 -26.42
CA ASP A 172 13.75 36.04 -26.58
C ASP A 172 13.01 36.16 -27.94
N PRO A 173 13.01 35.15 -28.85
CA PRO A 173 13.78 33.90 -28.84
C PRO A 173 14.67 33.69 -30.09
N PRO A 174 15.97 33.38 -29.89
CA PRO A 174 16.65 32.44 -30.76
C PRO A 174 17.32 31.32 -29.94
N PHE A 175 16.54 30.57 -29.16
CA PHE A 175 17.01 29.28 -28.64
C PHE A 175 16.83 28.19 -29.70
N ILE A 176 17.90 27.88 -30.42
CA ILE A 176 17.94 26.73 -31.33
C ILE A 176 18.40 25.51 -30.54
N ASN A 177 17.48 24.59 -30.25
CA ASN A 177 17.84 23.29 -29.71
C ASN A 177 18.28 22.37 -30.86
N TRP A 178 19.55 21.96 -30.85
CA TRP A 178 20.11 21.03 -31.82
C TRP A 178 20.49 19.72 -31.13
N ASP A 179 19.82 18.64 -31.47
CA ASP A 179 20.14 17.30 -30.96
C ASP A 179 20.29 16.27 -32.09
N GLN A 180 21.02 15.20 -31.81
CA GLN A 180 21.19 14.08 -32.73
C GLN A 180 20.30 12.92 -32.29
N THR A 181 19.37 12.52 -33.15
CA THR A 181 18.56 11.30 -32.98
C THR A 181 18.96 10.28 -34.03
N ALA A 182 19.38 9.09 -33.60
CA ALA A 182 19.68 7.99 -34.50
C ALA A 182 18.39 7.46 -35.17
N LEU A 183 18.34 7.49 -36.50
CA LEU A 183 17.25 6.91 -37.29
C LEU A 183 17.64 5.50 -37.75
N LYS A 184 16.74 4.52 -37.57
CA LYS A 184 16.90 3.18 -38.18
C LYS A 184 16.49 3.25 -39.65
N LEU A 185 17.48 3.33 -40.55
CA LEU A 185 17.24 3.45 -42.00
C LEU A 185 17.07 2.10 -42.73
N ALA A 186 17.44 0.98 -42.10
CA ALA A 186 17.32 -0.35 -42.71
C ALA A 186 16.31 -1.22 -41.94
N PRO A 187 15.45 -1.99 -42.64
CA PRO A 187 14.61 -2.99 -42.00
C PRO A 187 15.51 -4.08 -41.41
N SER A 188 15.47 -4.24 -40.09
CA SER A 188 16.04 -5.42 -39.44
C SER A 188 15.09 -6.59 -39.68
N SER A 189 15.50 -7.60 -40.45
CA SER A 189 14.80 -8.89 -40.48
C SER A 189 14.78 -9.46 -39.07
N ASN A 190 13.57 -9.71 -38.55
CA ASN A 190 13.38 -10.48 -37.31
C ASN A 190 13.69 -11.96 -37.54
#